data_AF-A0A0F9PQG2-F1
#
_entry.id   AF-A0A0F9PQG2-F1
#
_cell.length_a   1.000
_cell.length_b   1.000
_cell.length_c   1.000
_cell.angle_alpha   90.00
_cell.angle_beta   90.00
_cell.angle_gamma   90.00
#
_symmetry.space_group_name_H-M   'P 1'
#
loop_
_entity.id
_entity.type
_entity.pdbx_description
1 polymer ?
#
loop_
_entity_poly.entity_id
_entity_poly.type
_entity_poly.pdbx_seq_one_letter_code
_entity_poly.pdbx_strand_id
1 'polypeptide(L)'
;IHELSLISMRKGFIELNESGDIREIVLEGIADVEKTHKLNKLTIDEIAEEIAQRNVLEDSLVSILAVISTSYAYFKHICKRASIEKLEELIEHPNYVVQCYAFVALTQKNTDKLFKIIMSKLHITEVIKTMGFDIGGRAKVADFFLYEGQPFLTEEQFHKVVEEVLENNYDLQFKSNYFLELKPKEKDYKMIRKFVTEYKNPNALVALAKFQKNADLEIIKSFSHGELWQFYKAVQIFPHPSLLNTLLKIHNKGLERKETYPPNLESLYTALSVYHNIEALEVLTKTFDRIKNRDFVEYHAEAIFRAIRDFQDGFYDKLLFILWKDYNQINLEIFDYLWEKNSELSLETIKISVNDPDKFYQMIHNWDNFKDTTQGVEKLAEKMIRIFVREDKKNAFKAIKTNILLQNVNYLPVITKIVSKLSEVKDEFIEVLFNRFSNDKNYHVYYEIAKCLLDYNSTEINSKLLQIFKEKSYLRKNAELKEILKNEIR
;
A
#
# COMPACT_ATOMS: atom_id res chain seq x y z
N ILE A 1 -3.16 -10.89 5.83
CA ILE A 1 -2.62 -9.64 5.23
C ILE A 1 -1.77 -8.87 6.24
N HIS A 2 -2.27 -8.55 7.44
CA HIS A 2 -1.47 -7.89 8.50
C HIS A 2 -0.27 -8.73 8.99
N GLU A 3 -0.41 -10.05 9.10
CA GLU A 3 0.69 -10.94 9.52
C GLU A 3 1.80 -11.07 8.47
N LEU A 4 1.49 -10.91 7.18
CA LEU A 4 2.49 -10.94 6.11
C LEU A 4 3.15 -9.58 5.89
N SER A 5 2.54 -8.46 6.32
CA SER A 5 3.18 -7.14 6.19
C SER A 5 4.40 -7.02 7.10
N LEU A 6 4.31 -7.55 8.33
CA LEU A 6 5.44 -7.65 9.26
C LEU A 6 6.61 -8.45 8.67
N ILE A 7 6.29 -9.50 7.92
CA ILE A 7 7.28 -10.43 7.42
C ILE A 7 7.84 -10.00 6.04
N SER A 8 7.05 -9.33 5.20
CA SER A 8 7.53 -8.64 3.99
C SER A 8 8.43 -7.45 4.33
N MET A 9 8.20 -6.74 5.43
CA MET A 9 9.13 -5.72 5.93
C MET A 9 10.53 -6.32 6.21
N ARG A 10 10.59 -7.58 6.67
CA ARG A 10 11.84 -8.33 6.88
C ARG A 10 12.66 -8.49 5.59
N LYS A 11 12.02 -8.72 4.44
CA LYS A 11 12.69 -8.80 3.12
C LYS A 11 13.22 -7.44 2.65
N GLY A 12 12.42 -6.37 2.78
CA GLY A 12 12.88 -5.01 2.45
C GLY A 12 14.05 -4.55 3.33
N PHE A 13 14.13 -5.04 4.57
CA PHE A 13 15.23 -4.74 5.49
C PHE A 13 16.50 -5.58 5.24
N ILE A 14 16.38 -6.77 4.64
CA ILE A 14 17.54 -7.55 4.18
C ILE A 14 18.19 -6.86 2.98
N GLU A 15 17.41 -6.27 2.07
CA GLU A 15 17.92 -5.50 0.93
C GLU A 15 18.55 -4.16 1.36
N LEU A 16 18.00 -3.48 2.37
CA LEU A 16 18.63 -2.32 3.01
C LEU A 16 19.91 -2.67 3.80
N ASN A 17 20.08 -3.95 4.20
CA ASN A 17 21.25 -4.41 4.95
C ASN A 17 22.52 -4.57 4.08
N GLU A 18 22.39 -4.53 2.74
CA GLU A 18 23.51 -4.58 1.81
C GLU A 18 24.19 -3.21 1.61
N SER A 19 23.59 -2.10 2.09
CA SER A 19 24.10 -0.74 1.88
C SER A 19 25.04 -0.21 2.96
N GLY A 20 25.48 -1.04 3.92
CA GLY A 20 26.64 -0.78 4.79
C GLY A 20 26.53 0.32 5.87
N ASP A 21 25.61 1.28 5.80
CA ASP A 21 25.73 2.54 6.56
C ASP A 21 25.05 2.60 7.95
N ILE A 22 24.30 1.58 8.37
CA ILE A 22 23.52 1.62 9.65
C ILE A 22 24.07 0.65 10.72
N ARG A 23 25.20 -0.01 10.46
CA ARG A 23 25.57 -1.22 11.23
C ARG A 23 26.14 -1.02 12.64
N GLU A 24 26.65 0.15 13.03
CA GLU A 24 27.45 0.22 14.27
C GLU A 24 26.96 1.19 15.36
N ILE A 25 26.18 2.23 15.04
CA ILE A 25 25.98 3.32 16.00
C ILE A 25 24.67 3.22 16.81
N VAL A 26 23.68 2.46 16.36
CA VAL A 26 22.36 2.38 17.05
C VAL A 26 22.11 1.03 17.74
N LEU A 27 22.78 -0.05 17.32
CA LEU A 27 22.54 -1.39 17.88
C LEU A 27 23.33 -1.69 19.16
N GLU A 28 24.37 -0.91 19.49
CA GLU A 28 25.18 -1.11 20.70
C GLU A 28 24.80 -0.20 21.88
N GLY A 29 23.59 0.37 21.87
CA GLY A 29 23.09 1.33 22.85
C GLY A 29 22.84 0.78 24.27
N ILE A 30 23.92 0.56 25.03
CA ILE A 30 24.09 0.74 26.48
C ILE A 30 23.29 -0.18 27.44
N ALA A 31 22.19 -0.80 27.03
CA ALA A 31 21.45 -1.76 27.87
C ALA A 31 21.93 -3.22 27.74
N ASP A 32 22.89 -3.49 26.85
CA ASP A 32 23.15 -4.86 26.37
C ASP A 32 24.46 -5.51 26.87
N VAL A 33 25.44 -4.76 27.39
CA VAL A 33 26.72 -5.38 27.82
C VAL A 33 26.55 -6.25 29.07
N GLU A 34 25.82 -5.78 30.08
CA GLU A 34 25.52 -6.57 31.29
C GLU A 34 24.58 -7.74 30.99
N LYS A 35 23.59 -7.55 30.11
CA LYS A 35 22.70 -8.62 29.64
C LYS A 35 23.47 -9.66 28.83
N THR A 36 24.34 -9.25 27.91
CA THR A 36 25.19 -10.15 27.11
C THR A 36 26.16 -10.94 28.00
N HIS A 37 26.73 -10.33 29.03
CA HIS A 37 27.54 -11.05 30.01
C HIS A 37 26.74 -12.06 30.83
N LYS A 38 25.49 -11.75 31.20
CA LYS A 38 24.59 -12.72 31.84
C LYS A 38 24.23 -13.86 30.88
N LEU A 39 23.91 -13.55 29.63
CA LEU A 39 23.54 -14.50 28.57
C LEU A 39 24.66 -15.51 28.27
N ASN A 40 25.91 -15.05 28.25
CA ASN A 40 27.05 -15.93 28.00
C ASN A 40 27.29 -16.97 29.11
N LYS A 41 26.74 -16.75 30.32
CA LYS A 41 26.84 -17.70 31.44
C LYS A 41 25.74 -18.76 31.41
N LEU A 42 24.62 -18.49 30.76
CA LEU A 42 23.51 -19.44 30.66
C LEU A 42 23.86 -20.59 29.70
N THR A 43 23.45 -21.79 30.06
CA THR A 43 23.38 -22.97 29.19
C THR A 43 22.29 -22.79 28.13
N ILE A 44 22.29 -23.64 27.10
CA ILE A 44 21.25 -23.59 26.06
C ILE A 44 19.87 -23.90 26.64
N ASP A 45 19.79 -24.81 27.61
CA ASP A 45 18.54 -25.18 28.27
C ASP A 45 17.98 -24.04 29.12
N GLU A 46 18.83 -23.36 29.88
CA GLU A 46 18.41 -22.18 30.64
C GLU A 46 17.91 -21.05 29.71
N ILE A 47 18.55 -20.86 28.55
CA ILE A 47 18.08 -19.89 27.55
C ILE A 47 16.72 -20.32 26.97
N ALA A 48 16.53 -21.62 26.69
CA ALA A 48 15.26 -22.15 26.20
C ALA A 48 14.13 -21.94 27.22
N GLU A 49 14.40 -22.14 28.51
CA GLU A 49 13.43 -21.89 29.59
C GLU A 49 13.06 -20.40 29.70
N GLU A 50 14.03 -19.50 29.56
CA GLU A 50 13.77 -18.05 29.54
C GLU A 50 12.88 -17.62 28.36
N ILE A 51 13.10 -18.22 27.18
CA ILE A 51 12.21 -18.06 26.02
C ILE A 51 10.82 -18.63 26.32
N ALA A 52 10.74 -19.83 26.90
CA ALA A 52 9.50 -20.52 27.21
C ALA A 52 8.64 -19.73 28.22
N GLN A 53 9.27 -19.11 29.22
CA GLN A 53 8.58 -18.27 30.22
C GLN A 53 7.93 -17.04 29.58
N ARG A 54 8.57 -16.43 28.57
CA ARG A 54 7.99 -15.29 27.85
C ARG A 54 6.89 -15.69 26.89
N ASN A 55 7.08 -16.82 26.21
CA ASN A 55 6.11 -17.41 25.30
C ASN A 55 5.59 -16.44 24.21
N VAL A 56 6.49 -15.62 23.67
CA VAL A 56 6.23 -14.75 22.51
C VAL A 56 7.42 -14.87 21.56
N LEU A 57 7.12 -15.13 20.29
CA LEU A 57 8.12 -15.14 19.23
C LEU A 57 8.35 -13.70 18.76
N GLU A 58 9.40 -13.07 19.27
CA GLU A 58 9.76 -11.68 18.97
C GLU A 58 10.81 -11.61 17.83
N ASP A 59 10.64 -10.65 16.92
CA ASP A 59 11.66 -10.29 15.92
C ASP A 59 12.78 -9.45 16.56
N SER A 60 13.78 -9.06 15.77
CA SER A 60 14.97 -8.36 16.24
C SER A 60 14.68 -7.04 16.96
N LEU A 61 13.62 -6.33 16.56
CA LEU A 61 13.20 -5.06 17.13
C LEU A 61 11.73 -5.15 17.57
N VAL A 62 11.42 -4.58 18.73
CA VAL A 62 10.06 -4.50 19.30
C VAL A 62 9.77 -3.11 19.87
N SER A 63 8.48 -2.81 20.07
CA SER A 63 7.91 -1.50 20.44
C SER A 63 8.08 -0.39 19.40
N ILE A 64 7.39 0.74 19.65
CA ILE A 64 7.48 1.97 18.83
C ILE A 64 8.88 2.58 18.82
N LEU A 65 9.70 2.25 19.82
CA LEU A 65 11.09 2.72 19.92
C LEU A 65 12.09 1.78 19.25
N ALA A 66 11.62 0.70 18.60
CA ALA A 66 12.46 -0.30 17.94
C ALA A 66 13.59 -0.81 18.84
N VAL A 67 13.25 -1.17 20.08
CA VAL A 67 14.19 -1.71 21.07
C VAL A 67 14.52 -3.15 20.72
N ILE A 68 15.78 -3.57 20.91
CA ILE A 68 16.20 -4.94 20.69
C ILE A 68 15.39 -5.89 21.58
N SER A 69 14.74 -6.88 20.97
CA SER A 69 14.01 -7.90 21.71
C SER A 69 14.98 -8.74 22.55
N THR A 70 14.62 -8.92 23.82
CA THR A 70 15.40 -9.81 24.68
C THR A 70 15.18 -11.29 24.30
N SER A 71 14.03 -11.67 23.74
CA SER A 71 13.78 -13.05 23.27
C SER A 71 14.57 -13.34 21.98
N TYR A 72 14.69 -12.34 21.11
CA TYR A 72 15.57 -12.41 19.96
C TYR A 72 17.06 -12.48 20.36
N ALA A 73 17.47 -11.74 21.39
CA ALA A 73 18.83 -11.85 21.94
C ALA A 73 19.11 -13.28 22.43
N TYR A 74 18.19 -13.88 23.20
CA TYR A 74 18.27 -15.30 23.60
C TYR A 74 18.40 -16.22 22.38
N PHE A 75 17.56 -16.04 21.36
CA PHE A 75 17.63 -16.79 20.11
C PHE A 75 19.00 -16.66 19.42
N LYS A 76 19.58 -15.46 19.34
CA LYS A 76 20.91 -15.26 18.73
C LYS A 76 21.99 -16.07 19.44
N HIS A 77 21.92 -16.20 20.76
CA HIS A 77 22.82 -17.08 21.51
C HIS A 77 22.58 -18.56 21.21
N ILE A 78 21.33 -19.02 21.15
CA ILE A 78 20.99 -20.39 20.73
C ILE A 78 21.57 -20.67 19.35
N CYS A 79 21.29 -19.82 18.36
CA CYS A 79 21.74 -20.00 16.99
C CYS A 79 23.27 -20.08 16.86
N LYS A 80 23.98 -19.26 17.64
CA LYS A 80 25.45 -19.24 17.63
C LYS A 80 26.08 -20.44 18.34
N ARG A 81 25.51 -20.89 19.47
CA ARG A 81 26.17 -21.81 20.41
C ARG A 81 25.65 -23.25 20.36
N ALA A 82 24.39 -23.47 20.00
CA ALA A 82 23.81 -24.81 19.96
C ALA A 82 24.36 -25.62 18.77
N SER A 83 24.65 -26.91 19.00
CA SER A 83 24.91 -27.87 17.93
C SER A 83 23.61 -28.21 17.19
N ILE A 84 23.71 -28.86 16.03
CA ILE A 84 22.54 -29.30 15.28
C ILE A 84 21.71 -30.29 16.11
N GLU A 85 22.37 -31.24 16.78
CA GLU A 85 21.72 -32.25 17.61
C GLU A 85 20.95 -31.61 18.77
N LYS A 86 21.53 -30.57 19.39
CA LYS A 86 20.84 -29.84 20.45
C LYS A 86 19.63 -29.06 19.92
N LEU A 87 19.74 -28.47 18.74
CA LEU A 87 18.60 -27.79 18.12
C LEU A 87 17.49 -28.79 17.76
N GLU A 88 17.82 -29.99 17.28
CA GLU A 88 16.85 -31.06 17.06
C GLU A 88 16.14 -31.50 18.34
N GLU A 89 16.85 -31.54 19.47
CA GLU A 89 16.22 -31.77 20.78
C GLU A 89 15.23 -30.65 21.12
N LEU A 90 15.59 -29.39 20.88
CA LEU A 90 14.73 -28.23 21.13
C LEU A 90 13.52 -28.16 20.19
N ILE A 91 13.54 -28.83 19.03
CA ILE A 91 12.37 -28.97 18.15
C ILE A 91 11.26 -29.81 18.82
N GLU A 92 11.59 -30.64 19.80
CA GLU A 92 10.64 -31.44 20.59
C GLU A 92 10.32 -30.82 21.96
N HIS A 93 10.77 -29.58 22.20
CA HIS A 93 10.52 -28.87 23.46
C HIS A 93 9.01 -28.64 23.70
N PRO A 94 8.46 -28.76 24.92
CA PRO A 94 7.02 -28.59 25.18
C PRO A 94 6.47 -27.19 24.86
N ASN A 95 7.33 -26.17 24.82
CA ASN A 95 6.95 -24.81 24.43
C ASN A 95 7.19 -24.57 22.92
N TYR A 96 6.14 -24.22 22.18
CA TYR A 96 6.19 -24.02 20.72
C TYR A 96 7.01 -22.81 20.26
N VAL A 97 7.19 -21.77 21.08
CA VAL A 97 8.06 -20.63 20.75
C VAL A 97 9.52 -21.06 20.75
N VAL A 98 9.92 -21.93 21.70
CA VAL A 98 11.24 -22.56 21.70
C VAL A 98 11.44 -23.40 20.44
N GLN A 99 10.45 -24.23 20.07
CA GLN A 99 10.52 -25.00 18.83
C GLN A 99 10.69 -24.11 17.59
N CYS A 100 9.95 -23.00 17.52
CA CYS A 100 10.05 -22.04 16.40
C CYS A 100 11.43 -21.39 16.31
N TYR A 101 12.00 -20.93 17.42
CA TYR A 101 13.37 -20.37 17.42
C TYR A 101 14.43 -21.42 17.10
N ALA A 102 14.30 -22.65 17.60
CA ALA A 102 15.18 -23.75 17.25
C ALA A 102 15.11 -24.06 15.75
N PHE A 103 13.90 -24.02 15.16
CA PHE A 103 13.71 -24.21 13.73
C PHE A 103 14.38 -23.11 12.90
N VAL A 104 14.22 -21.84 13.27
CA VAL A 104 14.92 -20.72 12.61
C VAL A 104 16.45 -20.88 12.74
N ALA A 105 16.95 -21.35 13.88
CA ALA A 105 18.39 -21.61 14.03
C ALA A 105 18.87 -22.76 13.12
N LEU A 106 18.05 -23.80 12.93
CA LEU A 106 18.32 -24.89 12.00
C LEU A 106 18.32 -24.41 10.55
N THR A 107 17.40 -23.53 10.15
CA THR A 107 17.41 -22.97 8.79
C THR A 107 18.67 -22.16 8.52
N GLN A 108 19.13 -21.37 9.50
CA GLN A 108 20.38 -20.60 9.40
C GLN A 108 21.65 -21.48 9.36
N LYS A 109 21.59 -22.69 9.93
CA LYS A 109 22.67 -23.69 9.85
C LYS A 109 22.59 -24.59 8.62
N ASN A 110 21.57 -24.41 7.77
CA ASN A 110 21.43 -25.09 6.48
C ASN A 110 21.47 -26.64 6.60
N THR A 111 20.81 -27.19 7.62
CA THR A 111 20.73 -28.65 7.80
C THR A 111 19.88 -29.31 6.71
N ASP A 112 20.27 -30.52 6.28
CA ASP A 112 19.52 -31.37 5.36
C ASP A 112 18.21 -31.94 5.96
N LYS A 113 17.99 -31.77 7.26
CA LYS A 113 16.85 -32.33 8.01
C LYS A 113 15.60 -31.47 7.99
N LEU A 114 15.65 -30.24 7.43
CA LEU A 114 14.53 -29.30 7.44
C LEU A 114 13.25 -29.89 6.88
N PHE A 115 13.33 -30.59 5.74
CA PHE A 115 12.16 -31.23 5.13
C PHE A 115 11.49 -32.23 6.07
N LYS A 116 12.28 -33.10 6.72
CA LYS A 116 11.75 -34.10 7.66
C LYS A 116 11.10 -33.44 8.88
N ILE A 117 11.71 -32.36 9.39
CA ILE A 117 11.17 -31.60 10.52
C ILE A 117 9.85 -30.91 10.15
N ILE A 118 9.79 -30.24 8.99
CA ILE A 118 8.55 -29.60 8.54
C ILE A 118 7.43 -30.63 8.44
N MET A 119 7.69 -31.76 7.77
CA MET A 119 6.71 -32.84 7.60
C MET A 119 6.18 -33.36 8.95
N SER A 120 7.04 -33.49 9.98
CA SER A 120 6.60 -33.97 11.29
C SER A 120 5.77 -32.95 12.08
N LYS A 121 5.79 -31.67 11.70
CA LYS A 121 5.11 -30.58 12.42
C LYS A 121 3.86 -30.05 11.70
N LEU A 122 3.51 -30.56 10.51
CA LEU A 122 2.36 -30.07 9.72
C LEU A 122 1.01 -30.17 10.43
N HIS A 123 0.86 -31.12 11.36
CA HIS A 123 -0.38 -31.35 12.10
C HIS A 123 -0.54 -30.41 13.32
N ILE A 124 0.49 -29.65 13.69
CA ILE A 124 0.50 -28.80 14.89
C ILE A 124 -0.22 -27.48 14.58
N THR A 125 -1.41 -27.32 15.13
CA THR A 125 -2.32 -26.18 14.86
C THR A 125 -2.36 -25.16 15.98
N GLU A 126 -1.57 -25.39 17.03
CA GLU A 126 -1.42 -24.49 18.17
C GLU A 126 -0.93 -23.13 17.71
N VAL A 127 -1.47 -22.09 18.34
CA VAL A 127 -1.22 -20.71 17.97
C VAL A 127 -0.20 -20.09 18.91
N ILE A 128 0.92 -19.61 18.35
CA ILE A 128 1.90 -18.80 19.06
C ILE A 128 1.62 -17.31 18.88
N LYS A 129 2.04 -16.50 19.85
CA LYS A 129 2.05 -15.04 19.72
C LYS A 129 3.34 -14.60 19.03
N THR A 130 3.23 -13.64 18.13
CA THR A 130 4.37 -13.01 17.47
C THR A 130 4.41 -11.52 17.79
N MET A 131 5.60 -10.91 17.74
CA MET A 131 5.78 -9.47 17.91
C MET A 131 6.93 -8.97 17.03
N GLY A 132 6.69 -7.94 16.24
CA GLY A 132 7.73 -7.19 15.54
C GLY A 132 7.39 -5.71 15.57
N PHE A 133 8.35 -4.87 15.94
CA PHE A 133 8.10 -3.47 16.31
C PHE A 133 6.94 -3.38 17.33
N ASP A 134 6.00 -2.47 17.13
CA ASP A 134 4.77 -2.35 17.93
C ASP A 134 3.60 -3.20 17.40
N ILE A 135 3.84 -4.10 16.45
CA ILE A 135 2.81 -4.92 15.81
C ILE A 135 2.88 -6.35 16.36
N GLY A 136 1.84 -6.71 17.13
CA GLY A 136 1.62 -8.07 17.59
C GLY A 136 0.85 -8.90 16.54
N GLY A 137 1.13 -10.20 16.49
CA GLY A 137 0.45 -11.14 15.61
C GLY A 137 0.22 -12.49 16.28
N ARG A 138 -0.36 -13.41 15.51
CA ARG A 138 -0.55 -14.81 15.88
C ARG A 138 -0.13 -15.68 14.70
N ALA A 139 0.36 -16.87 14.96
CA ALA A 139 0.68 -17.82 13.90
C ALA A 139 0.44 -19.24 14.40
N LYS A 140 -0.07 -20.12 13.54
CA LYS A 140 -0.04 -21.56 13.83
C LYS A 140 1.39 -22.06 13.69
N VAL A 141 1.80 -22.99 14.54
CA VAL A 141 3.18 -23.53 14.52
C VAL A 141 3.51 -24.12 13.14
N ALA A 142 2.63 -24.97 12.59
CA ALA A 142 2.83 -25.52 11.25
C ALA A 142 2.95 -24.43 10.17
N ASP A 143 2.11 -23.38 10.20
CA ASP A 143 2.21 -22.26 9.25
C ASP A 143 3.54 -21.52 9.38
N PHE A 144 4.06 -21.34 10.60
CA PHE A 144 5.37 -20.74 10.84
C PHE A 144 6.51 -21.59 10.27
N PHE A 145 6.49 -22.90 10.51
CA PHE A 145 7.50 -23.84 10.00
C PHE A 145 7.49 -23.88 8.47
N LEU A 146 6.31 -23.90 7.86
CA LEU A 146 6.16 -23.82 6.41
C LEU A 146 6.75 -22.52 5.86
N TYR A 147 6.41 -21.39 6.47
CA TYR A 147 6.87 -20.08 6.04
C TYR A 147 8.39 -19.94 6.11
N GLU A 148 9.01 -20.23 7.26
CA GLU A 148 10.45 -20.09 7.44
C GLU A 148 11.24 -21.18 6.69
N GLY A 149 10.66 -22.36 6.52
CA GLY A 149 11.30 -23.52 5.90
C GLY A 149 11.21 -23.56 4.38
N GLN A 150 10.14 -23.03 3.78
CA GLN A 150 9.88 -23.10 2.33
C GLN A 150 11.07 -22.65 1.46
N PRO A 151 11.79 -21.55 1.76
CA PRO A 151 12.93 -21.12 0.94
C PRO A 151 14.08 -22.14 0.83
N PHE A 152 14.13 -23.10 1.75
CA PHE A 152 15.17 -24.13 1.83
C PHE A 152 14.72 -25.49 1.26
N LEU A 153 13.47 -25.61 0.82
CA LEU A 153 12.95 -26.82 0.21
C LEU A 153 13.24 -26.86 -1.29
N THR A 154 13.56 -28.04 -1.81
CA THR A 154 13.52 -28.26 -3.26
C THR A 154 12.07 -28.22 -3.75
N GLU A 155 11.87 -28.02 -5.05
CA GLU A 155 10.52 -28.06 -5.65
C GLU A 155 9.80 -29.39 -5.36
N GLU A 156 10.53 -30.52 -5.42
CA GLU A 156 9.98 -31.85 -5.10
C GLU A 156 9.55 -31.95 -3.63
N GLN A 157 10.37 -31.46 -2.70
CA GLN A 157 10.04 -31.46 -1.27
C GLN A 157 8.84 -30.56 -0.98
N PHE A 158 8.81 -29.37 -1.55
CA PHE A 158 7.68 -28.46 -1.43
C PHE A 158 6.39 -29.08 -1.99
N HIS A 159 6.47 -29.79 -3.12
CA HIS A 159 5.32 -30.49 -3.67
C HIS A 159 4.78 -31.56 -2.71
N LYS A 160 5.65 -32.36 -2.09
CA LYS A 160 5.25 -33.37 -1.08
C LYS A 160 4.60 -32.74 0.15
N VAL A 161 5.11 -31.60 0.62
CA VAL A 161 4.49 -30.84 1.71
C VAL A 161 3.07 -30.40 1.34
N VAL A 162 2.90 -29.87 0.12
CA VAL A 162 1.58 -29.46 -0.37
C VAL A 162 0.63 -30.65 -0.44
N GLU A 163 1.05 -31.77 -1.01
CA GLU A 163 0.25 -33.00 -1.09
C GLU A 163 -0.19 -33.44 0.31
N GLU A 164 0.74 -33.53 1.25
CA GLU A 164 0.47 -33.91 2.64
C GLU A 164 -0.54 -32.97 3.33
N VAL A 165 -0.40 -31.65 3.16
CA VAL A 165 -1.33 -30.65 3.72
C VAL A 165 -2.72 -30.78 3.12
N LEU A 166 -2.82 -31.04 1.81
CA LEU A 166 -4.10 -31.13 1.10
C LEU A 166 -4.79 -32.47 1.35
N GLU A 167 -4.07 -33.58 1.35
CA GLU A 167 -4.63 -34.92 1.58
C GLU A 167 -5.20 -35.06 3.00
N ASN A 168 -4.48 -34.55 4.00
CA ASN A 168 -4.91 -34.59 5.40
C ASN A 168 -5.82 -33.41 5.78
N ASN A 169 -6.01 -32.45 4.86
CA ASN A 169 -6.83 -31.26 5.06
C ASN A 169 -6.47 -30.47 6.34
N TYR A 170 -5.17 -30.33 6.67
CA TYR A 170 -4.74 -29.57 7.84
C TYR A 170 -5.29 -28.14 7.79
N ASP A 171 -5.77 -27.64 8.93
CA ASP A 171 -6.30 -26.28 9.05
C ASP A 171 -5.14 -25.28 9.13
N LEU A 172 -4.58 -24.91 7.97
CA LEU A 172 -3.42 -24.04 7.82
C LEU A 172 -3.71 -22.86 6.89
N GLN A 173 -3.19 -21.68 7.24
CA GLN A 173 -3.25 -20.50 6.37
C GLN A 173 -2.44 -20.71 5.08
N PHE A 174 -1.39 -21.53 5.13
CA PHE A 174 -0.63 -21.97 3.96
C PHE A 174 -1.53 -22.49 2.84
N LYS A 175 -2.50 -23.34 3.17
CA LYS A 175 -3.46 -23.92 2.22
C LYS A 175 -4.28 -22.83 1.51
N SER A 176 -4.71 -21.83 2.28
CA SER A 176 -5.43 -20.66 1.77
C SER A 176 -4.61 -19.86 0.76
N ASN A 177 -3.34 -19.59 1.07
CA ASN A 177 -2.45 -18.85 0.18
C ASN A 177 -2.10 -19.67 -1.08
N TYR A 178 -1.86 -20.97 -0.91
CA TYR A 178 -1.56 -21.89 -2.00
C TYR A 178 -2.65 -21.86 -3.09
N PHE A 179 -3.93 -21.96 -2.72
CA PHE A 179 -5.02 -21.92 -3.71
C PHE A 179 -5.10 -20.59 -4.47
N LEU A 180 -4.83 -19.46 -3.80
CA LEU A 180 -4.86 -18.14 -4.44
C LEU A 180 -3.81 -18.04 -5.55
N GLU A 181 -2.64 -18.62 -5.35
CA GLU A 181 -1.51 -18.54 -6.29
C GLU A 181 -1.45 -19.71 -7.29
N LEU A 182 -2.20 -20.79 -7.03
CA LEU A 182 -2.17 -22.01 -7.84
C LEU A 182 -2.46 -21.74 -9.32
N LYS A 183 -1.54 -22.19 -10.19
CA LYS A 183 -1.76 -22.21 -11.65
C LYS A 183 -2.65 -23.40 -12.02
N PRO A 184 -3.67 -23.24 -12.88
CA PRO A 184 -4.59 -24.32 -13.21
C PRO A 184 -3.87 -25.44 -13.95
N LYS A 185 -3.94 -26.67 -13.43
CA LYS A 185 -3.52 -27.90 -14.10
C LYS A 185 -4.67 -28.90 -14.04
N GLU A 186 -5.00 -29.52 -15.17
CA GLU A 186 -6.19 -30.39 -15.27
C GLU A 186 -6.19 -31.54 -14.24
N LYS A 187 -5.02 -32.07 -13.90
CA LYS A 187 -4.87 -33.11 -12.87
C LYS A 187 -5.35 -32.67 -11.47
N ASP A 188 -5.26 -31.37 -11.16
CA ASP A 188 -5.60 -30.82 -9.84
C ASP A 188 -7.09 -30.47 -9.72
N TYR A 189 -7.83 -30.45 -10.85
CA TYR A 189 -9.22 -29.99 -10.91
C TYR A 189 -10.15 -30.72 -9.93
N LYS A 190 -10.09 -32.06 -9.89
CA LYS A 190 -10.95 -32.87 -9.02
C LYS A 190 -10.71 -32.55 -7.54
N MET A 191 -9.45 -32.41 -7.14
CA MET A 191 -9.06 -32.07 -5.77
C MET A 191 -9.55 -30.66 -5.42
N ILE A 192 -9.26 -29.66 -6.26
CA ILE A 192 -9.68 -28.27 -6.02
C ILE A 192 -11.21 -28.19 -5.90
N ARG A 193 -11.94 -28.85 -6.82
CA ARG A 193 -13.41 -28.88 -6.76
C ARG A 193 -13.92 -29.51 -5.47
N LYS A 194 -13.30 -30.62 -5.02
CA LYS A 194 -13.59 -31.25 -3.72
C LYS A 194 -13.45 -30.24 -2.57
N PHE A 195 -12.38 -29.45 -2.57
CA PHE A 195 -12.15 -28.42 -1.55
C PHE A 195 -13.22 -27.34 -1.50
N VAL A 196 -13.77 -26.97 -2.66
CA VAL A 196 -14.88 -26.01 -2.72
C VAL A 196 -16.20 -26.65 -2.29
N THR A 197 -16.51 -27.85 -2.79
CA THR A 197 -17.83 -28.45 -2.61
C THR A 197 -18.01 -29.10 -1.24
N GLU A 198 -16.99 -29.81 -0.74
CA GLU A 198 -17.04 -30.56 0.51
C GLU A 198 -16.51 -29.75 1.68
N TYR A 199 -15.33 -29.13 1.53
CA TYR A 199 -14.67 -28.39 2.62
C TYR A 199 -15.05 -26.91 2.67
N LYS A 200 -15.87 -26.42 1.73
CA LYS A 200 -16.32 -25.02 1.65
C LYS A 200 -15.18 -24.00 1.70
N ASN A 201 -14.01 -24.35 1.16
CA ASN A 201 -12.85 -23.47 1.19
C ASN A 201 -13.02 -22.33 0.16
N PRO A 202 -13.10 -21.06 0.60
CA PRO A 202 -13.34 -19.95 -0.32
C PRO A 202 -12.15 -19.64 -1.22
N ASN A 203 -10.91 -19.85 -0.76
CA ASN A 203 -9.74 -19.61 -1.60
C ASN A 203 -9.58 -20.67 -2.69
N ALA A 204 -10.00 -21.91 -2.43
CA ALA A 204 -10.14 -22.94 -3.46
C ALA A 204 -11.15 -22.55 -4.55
N LEU A 205 -12.15 -21.70 -4.25
CA LEU A 205 -13.09 -21.19 -5.27
C LEU A 205 -12.36 -20.36 -6.32
N VAL A 206 -11.44 -19.51 -5.89
CA VAL A 206 -10.61 -18.69 -6.78
C VAL A 206 -9.76 -19.58 -7.67
N ALA A 207 -9.18 -20.65 -7.10
CA ALA A 207 -8.45 -21.66 -7.88
C ALA A 207 -9.35 -22.40 -8.88
N LEU A 208 -10.57 -22.78 -8.48
CA LEU A 208 -11.55 -23.47 -9.33
C LEU A 208 -11.96 -22.59 -10.52
N ALA A 209 -12.18 -21.29 -10.29
CA ALA A 209 -12.57 -20.34 -11.33
C ALA A 209 -11.53 -20.23 -12.46
N LYS A 210 -10.24 -20.45 -12.17
CA LYS A 210 -9.16 -20.44 -13.18
C LYS A 210 -9.30 -21.54 -14.24
N PHE A 211 -10.11 -22.58 -14.00
CA PHE A 211 -10.43 -23.61 -14.99
C PHE A 211 -11.55 -23.19 -15.95
N GLN A 212 -12.33 -22.18 -15.60
CA GLN A 212 -13.40 -21.61 -16.45
C GLN A 212 -14.41 -22.64 -16.98
N LYS A 213 -14.76 -23.65 -16.18
CA LYS A 213 -15.70 -24.70 -16.58
C LYS A 213 -17.13 -24.33 -16.24
N ASN A 214 -18.04 -24.42 -17.21
CA ASN A 214 -19.46 -24.13 -17.04
C ASN A 214 -20.13 -24.99 -15.94
N ALA A 215 -19.61 -26.20 -15.69
CA ALA A 215 -20.10 -27.09 -14.64
C ALA A 215 -19.95 -26.52 -13.21
N ASP A 216 -19.10 -25.50 -13.03
CA ASP A 216 -18.81 -24.90 -11.73
C ASP A 216 -19.56 -23.59 -11.47
N LEU A 217 -20.39 -23.12 -12.40
CA LEU A 217 -21.09 -21.84 -12.30
C LEU A 217 -22.02 -21.76 -11.07
N GLU A 218 -22.79 -22.82 -10.80
CA GLU A 218 -23.66 -22.86 -9.63
C GLU A 218 -22.86 -22.94 -8.32
N ILE A 219 -21.67 -23.56 -8.35
CA ILE A 219 -20.76 -23.57 -7.21
C ILE A 219 -20.26 -22.14 -6.95
N ILE A 220 -19.74 -21.45 -7.97
CA ILE A 220 -19.29 -20.05 -7.85
C ILE A 220 -20.40 -19.15 -7.32
N LYS A 221 -21.59 -19.26 -7.90
CA LYS A 221 -22.76 -18.47 -7.49
C LYS A 221 -23.16 -18.72 -6.04
N SER A 222 -22.96 -19.93 -5.49
CA SER A 222 -23.32 -20.24 -4.10
C SER A 222 -22.53 -19.41 -3.06
N PHE A 223 -21.35 -18.90 -3.42
CA PHE A 223 -20.52 -18.07 -2.52
C PHE A 223 -20.95 -16.59 -2.47
N SER A 224 -21.97 -16.20 -3.24
CA SER A 224 -22.41 -14.80 -3.37
C SER A 224 -23.09 -14.20 -2.13
N HIS A 225 -23.21 -14.95 -1.02
CA HIS A 225 -23.94 -14.54 0.19
C HIS A 225 -23.09 -14.46 1.47
N GLY A 226 -21.81 -14.86 1.42
CA GLY A 226 -20.91 -14.84 2.59
C GLY A 226 -19.50 -14.42 2.22
N GLU A 227 -18.85 -15.22 1.37
CA GLU A 227 -17.44 -15.07 0.97
C GLU A 227 -17.31 -14.14 -0.25
N LEU A 228 -17.80 -12.91 -0.09
CA LEU A 228 -17.98 -11.96 -1.19
C LEU A 228 -16.67 -11.65 -1.92
N TRP A 229 -15.55 -11.53 -1.20
CA TRP A 229 -14.26 -11.23 -1.82
C TRP A 229 -13.83 -12.35 -2.79
N GLN A 230 -13.92 -13.61 -2.37
CA GLN A 230 -13.57 -14.77 -3.22
C GLN A 230 -14.57 -14.96 -4.35
N PHE A 231 -15.86 -14.68 -4.12
CA PHE A 231 -16.85 -14.65 -5.20
C PHE A 231 -16.48 -13.60 -6.26
N TYR A 232 -16.19 -12.36 -5.86
CA TYR A 232 -15.79 -11.31 -6.80
C TYR A 232 -14.51 -11.68 -7.55
N LYS A 233 -13.51 -12.24 -6.87
CA LYS A 233 -12.26 -12.71 -7.50
C LYS A 233 -12.50 -13.85 -8.48
N ALA A 234 -13.37 -14.80 -8.15
CA ALA A 234 -13.77 -15.87 -9.07
C ALA A 234 -14.44 -15.29 -10.34
N VAL A 235 -15.30 -14.29 -10.20
CA VAL A 235 -15.94 -13.63 -11.36
C VAL A 235 -14.94 -12.81 -12.18
N GLN A 236 -13.97 -12.14 -11.55
CA GLN A 236 -12.88 -11.46 -12.26
C GLN A 236 -12.09 -12.42 -13.16
N ILE A 237 -11.86 -13.65 -12.69
CA ILE A 237 -11.12 -14.70 -13.42
C ILE A 237 -12.00 -15.39 -14.47
N PHE A 238 -13.30 -15.55 -14.18
CA PHE A 238 -14.27 -16.22 -15.05
C PHE A 238 -15.56 -15.39 -15.18
N PRO A 239 -15.56 -14.32 -16.00
CA PRO A 239 -16.69 -13.40 -16.14
C PRO A 239 -17.80 -13.99 -17.01
N HIS A 240 -18.39 -15.10 -16.57
CA HIS A 240 -19.45 -15.77 -17.31
C HIS A 240 -20.78 -15.00 -17.24
N PRO A 241 -21.53 -14.80 -18.34
CA PRO A 241 -22.75 -13.98 -18.38
C PRO A 241 -23.81 -14.32 -17.32
N SER A 242 -23.93 -15.60 -16.93
CA SER A 242 -24.88 -16.05 -15.90
C SER A 242 -24.58 -15.51 -14.50
N LEU A 243 -23.37 -15.03 -14.23
CA LEU A 243 -22.95 -14.49 -12.94
C LEU A 243 -23.20 -12.98 -12.83
N LEU A 244 -23.34 -12.26 -13.95
CA LEU A 244 -23.54 -10.80 -13.97
C LEU A 244 -24.78 -10.38 -13.17
N ASN A 245 -25.92 -11.03 -13.39
CA ASN A 245 -27.16 -10.73 -12.66
C ASN A 245 -27.00 -10.85 -11.13
N THR A 246 -26.12 -11.74 -10.67
CA THR A 246 -25.83 -11.87 -9.23
C THR A 246 -25.03 -10.67 -8.73
N LEU A 247 -24.00 -10.22 -9.46
CA LEU A 247 -23.26 -9.00 -9.13
C LEU A 247 -24.15 -7.77 -9.11
N LEU A 248 -25.02 -7.61 -10.10
CA LEU A 248 -25.96 -6.48 -10.18
C LEU A 248 -26.90 -6.44 -8.97
N LYS A 249 -27.40 -7.60 -8.52
CA LYS A 249 -28.22 -7.69 -7.30
C LYS A 249 -27.43 -7.31 -6.04
N ILE A 250 -26.19 -7.75 -5.93
CA ILE A 250 -25.32 -7.42 -4.80
C ILE A 250 -25.03 -5.92 -4.76
N HIS A 251 -24.67 -5.33 -5.90
CA HIS A 251 -24.43 -3.89 -6.04
C HIS A 251 -25.69 -3.08 -5.64
N ASN A 252 -26.84 -3.41 -6.20
CA ASN A 252 -28.09 -2.72 -5.92
C ASN A 252 -28.46 -2.77 -4.42
N LYS A 253 -28.31 -3.94 -3.78
CA LYS A 253 -28.54 -4.11 -2.35
C LYS A 253 -27.52 -3.35 -1.50
N GLY A 254 -26.28 -3.26 -1.97
CA GLY A 254 -25.22 -2.46 -1.33
C GLY A 254 -25.59 -0.98 -1.28
N LEU A 255 -26.09 -0.42 -2.39
CA LEU A 255 -26.49 0.99 -2.47
C LEU A 255 -27.76 1.35 -1.68
N GLU A 256 -28.65 0.38 -1.42
CA GLU A 256 -29.84 0.61 -0.58
C GLU A 256 -29.48 0.83 0.90
N ARG A 257 -28.34 0.30 1.34
CA ARG A 257 -27.82 0.49 2.70
C ARG A 257 -27.11 1.83 2.76
N LYS A 258 -27.90 2.89 2.96
CA LYS A 258 -27.53 4.32 2.90
C LYS A 258 -26.34 4.77 3.78
N GLU A 259 -25.71 3.90 4.56
CA GLU A 259 -24.85 4.31 5.69
C GLU A 259 -23.57 3.48 5.89
N THR A 260 -23.26 2.49 5.04
CA THR A 260 -22.05 1.67 5.27
C THR A 260 -21.25 1.41 4.00
N TYR A 261 -19.94 1.64 4.08
CA TYR A 261 -18.92 1.14 3.16
C TYR A 261 -19.14 -0.36 2.91
N PRO A 262 -19.56 -0.79 1.72
CA PRO A 262 -19.71 -2.21 1.43
C PRO A 262 -18.33 -2.86 1.57
N PRO A 263 -18.17 -3.94 2.37
CA PRO A 263 -16.91 -4.64 2.44
C PRO A 263 -16.52 -5.12 1.03
N ASN A 264 -15.27 -4.87 0.63
CA ASN A 264 -14.71 -5.24 -0.67
C ASN A 264 -15.33 -4.52 -1.88
N LEU A 265 -15.74 -3.25 -1.72
CA LEU A 265 -16.32 -2.44 -2.79
C LEU A 265 -15.46 -2.41 -4.07
N GLU A 266 -14.15 -2.19 -3.93
CA GLU A 266 -13.20 -2.21 -5.04
C GLU A 266 -13.28 -3.53 -5.81
N SER A 267 -13.31 -4.67 -5.10
CA SER A 267 -13.39 -5.98 -5.74
C SER A 267 -14.73 -6.22 -6.47
N LEU A 268 -15.84 -5.68 -5.94
CA LEU A 268 -17.13 -5.70 -6.63
C LEU A 268 -17.05 -4.91 -7.95
N TYR A 269 -16.47 -3.70 -7.92
CA TYR A 269 -16.34 -2.89 -9.13
C TYR A 269 -15.40 -3.49 -10.15
N THR A 270 -14.27 -4.06 -9.73
CA THR A 270 -13.40 -4.81 -10.65
C THR A 270 -14.13 -6.02 -11.24
N ALA A 271 -14.96 -6.72 -10.46
CA ALA A 271 -15.74 -7.85 -10.96
C ALA A 271 -16.84 -7.42 -11.96
N LEU A 272 -17.37 -6.20 -11.84
CA LEU A 272 -18.28 -5.63 -12.83
C LEU A 272 -17.52 -5.16 -14.08
N SER A 273 -16.37 -4.50 -13.92
CA SER A 273 -15.64 -3.90 -15.05
C SER A 273 -15.10 -4.92 -16.04
N VAL A 274 -14.72 -6.12 -15.59
CA VAL A 274 -14.24 -7.21 -16.48
C VAL A 274 -15.29 -7.70 -17.48
N TYR A 275 -16.60 -7.46 -17.26
CA TYR A 275 -17.62 -7.82 -18.25
C TYR A 275 -17.57 -6.95 -19.49
N HIS A 276 -17.06 -5.74 -19.35
CA HIS A 276 -16.79 -4.85 -20.47
C HIS A 276 -17.99 -4.69 -21.43
N ASN A 277 -19.18 -4.51 -20.84
CA ASN A 277 -20.46 -4.42 -21.54
C ASN A 277 -21.31 -3.26 -21.03
N ILE A 278 -22.37 -2.94 -21.78
CA ILE A 278 -23.19 -1.76 -21.55
C ILE A 278 -23.88 -1.84 -20.20
N GLU A 279 -24.36 -3.02 -19.79
CA GLU A 279 -25.04 -3.23 -18.51
C GLU A 279 -24.11 -2.92 -17.32
N ALA A 280 -22.86 -3.39 -17.35
CA ALA A 280 -21.88 -3.09 -16.31
C ALA A 280 -21.52 -1.59 -16.30
N LEU A 281 -21.26 -1.00 -17.47
CA LEU A 281 -20.98 0.43 -17.60
C LEU A 281 -22.11 1.30 -17.04
N GLU A 282 -23.36 0.97 -17.37
CA GLU A 282 -24.52 1.70 -16.85
C GLU A 282 -24.61 1.65 -15.33
N VAL A 283 -24.34 0.49 -14.73
CA VAL A 283 -24.41 0.30 -13.27
C VAL A 283 -23.28 1.03 -12.56
N LEU A 284 -22.07 1.01 -13.12
CA LEU A 284 -20.95 1.82 -12.60
C LEU A 284 -21.29 3.30 -12.68
N THR A 285 -21.84 3.77 -13.80
CA THR A 285 -22.20 5.18 -14.00
C THR A 285 -23.34 5.64 -13.08
N LYS A 286 -24.44 4.88 -12.99
CA LYS A 286 -25.62 5.21 -12.16
C LYS A 286 -25.38 5.05 -10.67
N THR A 287 -24.20 4.59 -10.24
CA THR A 287 -23.82 4.52 -8.82
C THR A 287 -23.93 5.90 -8.18
N PHE A 288 -23.50 6.95 -8.89
CA PHE A 288 -23.44 8.30 -8.35
C PHE A 288 -24.81 8.96 -8.16
N ASP A 289 -25.81 8.60 -8.97
CA ASP A 289 -27.18 9.13 -8.85
C ASP A 289 -27.88 8.70 -7.56
N ARG A 290 -27.40 7.62 -6.94
CA ARG A 290 -28.05 6.94 -5.81
C ARG A 290 -27.44 7.28 -4.46
N ILE A 291 -26.20 7.76 -4.44
CA ILE A 291 -25.47 8.08 -3.22
C ILE A 291 -25.63 9.57 -2.91
N LYS A 292 -26.27 9.88 -1.77
CA LYS A 292 -26.52 11.28 -1.37
C LYS A 292 -25.40 11.88 -0.52
N ASN A 293 -24.65 11.03 0.19
CA ASN A 293 -23.54 11.49 1.04
C ASN A 293 -22.29 11.69 0.17
N ARG A 294 -21.73 12.90 0.21
CA ARG A 294 -20.56 13.28 -0.58
C ARG A 294 -19.32 12.42 -0.28
N ASP A 295 -19.05 12.12 0.99
CA ASP A 295 -17.89 11.33 1.38
C ASP A 295 -17.96 9.90 0.79
N PHE A 296 -19.17 9.33 0.72
CA PHE A 296 -19.39 8.05 0.07
C PHE A 296 -19.27 8.13 -1.45
N VAL A 297 -19.71 9.24 -2.06
CA VAL A 297 -19.54 9.44 -3.51
C VAL A 297 -18.06 9.43 -3.88
N GLU A 298 -17.21 10.12 -3.11
CA GLU A 298 -15.77 10.18 -3.34
C GLU A 298 -15.12 8.79 -3.20
N TYR A 299 -15.45 8.04 -2.15
CA TYR A 299 -14.97 6.67 -1.97
C TYR A 299 -15.38 5.71 -3.10
N HIS A 300 -16.63 5.82 -3.57
CA HIS A 300 -17.13 5.03 -4.68
C HIS A 300 -16.46 5.42 -6.01
N ALA A 301 -16.26 6.72 -6.26
CA ALA A 301 -15.59 7.22 -7.45
C ALA A 301 -14.16 6.69 -7.52
N GLU A 302 -13.44 6.71 -6.39
CA GLU A 302 -12.09 6.15 -6.28
C GLU A 302 -12.08 4.65 -6.60
N ALA A 303 -12.99 3.88 -5.98
CA ALA A 303 -13.06 2.43 -6.19
C ALA A 303 -13.42 2.07 -7.65
N ILE A 304 -14.30 2.84 -8.30
CA ILE A 304 -14.64 2.66 -9.71
C ILE A 304 -13.45 3.03 -10.60
N PHE A 305 -12.78 4.15 -10.32
CA PHE A 305 -11.58 4.56 -11.06
C PHE A 305 -10.50 3.47 -11.03
N ARG A 306 -10.19 2.92 -9.84
CA ARG A 306 -9.25 1.80 -9.69
C ARG A 306 -9.68 0.57 -10.50
N ALA A 307 -10.97 0.29 -10.56
CA ALA A 307 -11.51 -0.88 -11.25
C ALA A 307 -11.48 -0.77 -12.78
N ILE A 308 -11.47 0.44 -13.35
CA ILE A 308 -11.59 0.65 -14.81
C ILE A 308 -10.34 1.23 -15.47
N ARG A 309 -9.41 1.85 -14.73
CA ARG A 309 -8.26 2.57 -15.30
C ARG A 309 -7.34 1.70 -16.15
N ASP A 310 -7.27 0.40 -15.88
CA ASP A 310 -6.42 -0.52 -16.65
C ASP A 310 -7.02 -0.87 -18.03
N PHE A 311 -8.30 -0.51 -18.29
CA PHE A 311 -8.99 -0.73 -19.58
C PHE A 311 -8.89 0.49 -20.50
N GLN A 312 -7.68 0.70 -21.04
CA GLN A 312 -7.35 1.83 -21.93
C GLN A 312 -7.71 1.55 -23.42
N ASP A 313 -8.86 0.95 -23.68
CA ASP A 313 -9.30 0.52 -25.03
C ASP A 313 -10.40 1.38 -25.66
N GLY A 314 -10.86 2.43 -24.96
CA GLY A 314 -11.90 3.35 -25.43
C GLY A 314 -13.27 3.11 -24.81
N PHE A 315 -13.50 1.94 -24.20
CA PHE A 315 -14.84 1.57 -23.72
C PHE A 315 -15.27 2.37 -22.50
N TYR A 316 -14.34 2.61 -21.57
CA TYR A 316 -14.60 3.32 -20.32
C TYR A 316 -14.27 4.82 -20.38
N ASP A 317 -13.80 5.36 -21.51
CA ASP A 317 -13.32 6.74 -21.64
C ASP A 317 -14.30 7.78 -21.12
N LYS A 318 -15.59 7.64 -21.48
CA LYS A 318 -16.63 8.56 -21.02
C LYS A 318 -16.76 8.55 -19.49
N LEU A 319 -16.68 7.37 -18.87
CA LEU A 319 -16.73 7.23 -17.42
C LEU A 319 -15.46 7.76 -16.77
N LEU A 320 -14.29 7.53 -17.37
CA LEU A 320 -13.02 8.11 -16.92
C LEU A 320 -13.04 9.65 -16.95
N PHE A 321 -13.62 10.27 -17.99
CA PHE A 321 -13.81 11.71 -18.03
C PHE A 321 -14.78 12.21 -16.95
N ILE A 322 -15.88 11.50 -16.68
CA ILE A 322 -16.80 11.83 -15.57
C ILE A 322 -16.05 11.76 -14.23
N LEU A 323 -15.29 10.68 -14.01
CA LEU A 323 -14.48 10.47 -12.81
C LEU A 323 -13.46 11.58 -12.59
N TRP A 324 -12.78 12.02 -13.64
CA TRP A 324 -11.86 13.15 -13.57
C TRP A 324 -12.60 14.47 -13.30
N LYS A 325 -13.58 14.82 -14.13
CA LYS A 325 -14.25 16.13 -14.12
C LYS A 325 -15.06 16.39 -12.85
N ASP A 326 -15.83 15.38 -12.44
CA ASP A 326 -16.84 15.53 -11.39
C ASP A 326 -16.32 15.07 -10.02
N TYR A 327 -15.35 14.14 -10.00
CA TYR A 327 -14.85 13.50 -8.77
C TYR A 327 -13.34 13.58 -8.56
N ASN A 328 -12.61 14.32 -9.41
CA ASN A 328 -11.17 14.52 -9.32
C ASN A 328 -10.34 13.22 -9.30
N GLN A 329 -10.87 12.14 -9.91
CA GLN A 329 -10.18 10.85 -9.99
C GLN A 329 -9.40 10.76 -11.29
N ILE A 330 -8.09 11.00 -11.21
CA ILE A 330 -7.16 10.98 -12.36
C ILE A 330 -5.72 10.79 -11.88
N ASN A 331 -4.90 10.04 -12.61
CA ASN A 331 -3.43 10.03 -12.46
C ASN A 331 -2.75 10.43 -13.77
N LEU A 332 -1.42 10.53 -13.72
CA LEU A 332 -0.60 10.89 -14.87
C LEU A 332 -0.79 9.93 -16.06
N GLU A 333 -0.85 8.61 -15.81
CA GLU A 333 -1.03 7.61 -16.86
C GLU A 333 -2.37 7.80 -17.61
N ILE A 334 -3.48 7.88 -16.86
CA ILE A 334 -4.80 8.06 -17.46
C ILE A 334 -4.96 9.46 -18.04
N PHE A 335 -4.33 10.48 -17.47
CA PHE A 335 -4.29 11.81 -18.05
C PHE A 335 -3.66 11.79 -19.44
N ASP A 336 -2.51 11.13 -19.58
CA ASP A 336 -1.80 11.01 -20.86
C ASP A 336 -2.64 10.26 -21.89
N TYR A 337 -3.23 9.14 -21.47
CA TYR A 337 -4.18 8.38 -22.28
C TYR A 337 -5.37 9.23 -22.78
N LEU A 338 -6.08 9.89 -21.87
CA LEU A 338 -7.26 10.71 -22.22
C LEU A 338 -6.90 11.93 -23.05
N TRP A 339 -5.72 12.53 -22.81
CA TRP A 339 -5.20 13.64 -23.62
C TRP A 339 -4.96 13.22 -25.07
N GLU A 340 -4.38 12.05 -25.30
CA GLU A 340 -4.17 11.49 -26.63
C GLU A 340 -5.50 11.14 -27.33
N LYS A 341 -6.49 10.65 -26.57
CA LYS A 341 -7.81 10.28 -27.11
C LYS A 341 -8.68 11.48 -27.46
N ASN A 342 -8.74 12.48 -26.59
CA ASN A 342 -9.56 13.66 -26.77
C ASN A 342 -8.96 14.86 -26.01
N SER A 343 -8.03 15.54 -26.67
CA SER A 343 -7.33 16.70 -26.11
C SER A 343 -8.25 17.89 -25.86
N GLU A 344 -9.32 18.07 -26.65
CA GLU A 344 -10.30 19.15 -26.48
C GLU A 344 -11.07 18.97 -25.15
N LEU A 345 -11.69 17.81 -24.94
CA LEU A 345 -12.40 17.50 -23.70
C LEU A 345 -11.45 17.45 -22.49
N SER A 346 -10.22 16.96 -22.69
CA SER A 346 -9.19 16.99 -21.65
C SER A 346 -8.84 18.43 -21.27
N LEU A 347 -8.69 19.33 -22.24
CA LEU A 347 -8.43 20.75 -21.99
C LEU A 347 -9.60 21.40 -21.23
N GLU A 348 -10.85 21.11 -21.61
CA GLU A 348 -12.01 21.58 -20.85
C GLU A 348 -11.99 21.08 -19.39
N THR A 349 -11.61 19.82 -19.20
CA THR A 349 -11.55 19.21 -17.87
C THR A 349 -10.41 19.81 -17.04
N ILE A 350 -9.23 20.05 -17.64
CA ILE A 350 -8.13 20.79 -17.02
C ILE A 350 -8.60 22.17 -16.55
N LYS A 351 -9.34 22.90 -17.40
CA LYS A 351 -9.89 24.21 -17.05
C LYS A 351 -10.76 24.11 -15.80
N ILE A 352 -11.61 23.09 -15.69
CA ILE A 352 -12.45 22.89 -14.51
C ILE A 352 -11.61 22.61 -13.27
N SER A 353 -10.69 21.63 -13.35
CA SER A 353 -9.87 21.22 -12.20
C SER A 353 -8.96 22.33 -11.70
N VAL A 354 -8.29 23.08 -12.59
CA VAL A 354 -7.30 24.11 -12.20
C VAL A 354 -7.96 25.41 -11.75
N ASN A 355 -9.16 25.75 -12.27
CA ASN A 355 -9.87 26.98 -11.86
C ASN A 355 -10.51 26.90 -10.47
N ASP A 356 -10.67 25.70 -9.92
CA ASP A 356 -11.24 25.47 -8.58
C ASP A 356 -10.12 25.00 -7.63
N PRO A 357 -9.62 25.88 -6.74
CA PRO A 357 -8.52 25.52 -5.84
C PRO A 357 -8.82 24.32 -4.94
N ASP A 358 -10.07 24.13 -4.52
CA ASP A 358 -10.44 23.00 -3.66
C ASP A 358 -10.44 21.69 -4.46
N LYS A 359 -10.93 21.72 -5.71
CA LYS A 359 -10.83 20.55 -6.60
C LYS A 359 -9.38 20.22 -6.96
N PHE A 360 -8.59 21.24 -7.29
CA PHE A 360 -7.17 21.08 -7.58
C PHE A 360 -6.43 20.49 -6.37
N TYR A 361 -6.76 20.96 -5.16
CA TYR A 361 -6.26 20.42 -3.90
C TYR A 361 -6.65 18.95 -3.73
N GLN A 362 -7.93 18.61 -3.86
CA GLN A 362 -8.43 17.24 -3.65
C GLN A 362 -7.82 16.26 -4.64
N MET A 363 -7.69 16.65 -5.91
CA MET A 363 -7.03 15.85 -6.94
C MET A 363 -5.59 15.51 -6.55
N ILE A 364 -4.88 16.40 -5.85
CA ILE A 364 -3.49 16.17 -5.44
C ILE A 364 -3.45 15.39 -4.11
N HIS A 365 -4.34 15.66 -3.17
CA HIS A 365 -4.38 15.00 -1.84
C HIS A 365 -4.83 13.55 -1.90
N ASN A 366 -5.81 13.21 -2.74
CA ASN A 366 -6.40 11.88 -2.74
C ASN A 366 -5.36 10.78 -3.02
N TRP A 367 -4.22 11.12 -3.63
CA TRP A 367 -3.20 10.18 -4.08
C TRP A 367 -2.07 9.88 -3.07
N ASP A 368 -1.93 10.63 -1.98
CA ASP A 368 -0.89 10.35 -0.97
C ASP A 368 -1.11 9.01 -0.24
N ASN A 369 -2.29 8.39 -0.39
CA ASN A 369 -2.60 7.05 0.13
C ASN A 369 -2.27 5.90 -0.85
N PHE A 370 -1.66 6.20 -2.00
CA PHE A 370 -1.45 5.24 -3.08
C PHE A 370 0.03 4.97 -3.35
N LYS A 371 0.32 3.87 -4.05
CA LYS A 371 1.68 3.56 -4.54
C LYS A 371 2.24 4.60 -5.53
N ASP A 372 1.45 5.58 -5.93
CA ASP A 372 1.93 6.74 -6.67
C ASP A 372 2.61 7.68 -5.69
N THR A 373 3.93 7.80 -5.85
CA THR A 373 4.73 8.69 -5.00
C THR A 373 4.24 10.13 -5.15
N THR A 374 4.44 10.97 -4.12
CA THR A 374 4.16 12.42 -4.16
C THR A 374 4.72 13.08 -5.44
N GLN A 375 5.78 12.53 -6.04
CA GLN A 375 6.34 12.98 -7.32
C GLN A 375 5.39 12.79 -8.53
N GLY A 376 4.57 11.73 -8.56
CA GLY A 376 3.63 11.47 -9.66
C GLY A 376 2.54 12.55 -9.73
N VAL A 377 2.05 12.97 -8.56
CA VAL A 377 1.01 13.98 -8.43
C VAL A 377 1.51 15.36 -8.83
N GLU A 378 2.71 15.75 -8.38
CA GLU A 378 3.35 17.00 -8.80
C GLU A 378 3.54 17.07 -10.32
N LYS A 379 3.95 15.96 -10.94
CA LYS A 379 4.13 15.87 -12.40
C LYS A 379 2.81 16.04 -13.15
N LEU A 380 1.72 15.45 -12.66
CA LEU A 380 0.39 15.64 -13.24
C LEU A 380 -0.04 17.10 -13.16
N ALA A 381 0.05 17.71 -11.98
CA ALA A 381 -0.27 19.12 -11.77
C ALA A 381 0.54 20.04 -12.69
N GLU A 382 1.86 19.80 -12.79
CA GLU A 382 2.74 20.54 -13.69
C GLU A 382 2.32 20.40 -15.16
N LYS A 383 2.03 19.17 -15.60
CA LYS A 383 1.63 18.89 -16.99
C LYS A 383 0.32 19.58 -17.35
N MET A 384 -0.69 19.48 -16.47
CA MET A 384 -1.98 20.15 -16.65
C MET A 384 -1.83 21.67 -16.75
N ILE A 385 -1.06 22.28 -15.84
CA ILE A 385 -0.85 23.73 -15.84
C ILE A 385 -0.09 24.18 -17.09
N ARG A 386 0.96 23.47 -17.49
CA ARG A 386 1.72 23.80 -18.72
C ARG A 386 0.85 23.74 -19.97
N ILE A 387 0.01 22.71 -20.08
CA ILE A 387 -0.96 22.61 -21.17
C ILE A 387 -1.95 23.79 -21.11
N PHE A 388 -2.51 24.09 -19.94
CA PHE A 388 -3.46 25.19 -19.80
C PHE A 388 -2.82 26.55 -20.18
N VAL A 389 -1.59 26.81 -19.75
CA VAL A 389 -0.85 28.03 -20.12
C VAL A 389 -0.61 28.11 -21.63
N ARG A 390 -0.29 26.99 -22.28
CA ARG A 390 -0.06 26.92 -23.73
C ARG A 390 -1.33 27.16 -24.53
N GLU A 391 -2.44 26.52 -24.15
CA GLU A 391 -3.68 26.54 -24.93
C GLU A 391 -4.60 27.74 -24.60
N ASP A 392 -4.56 28.25 -23.37
CA ASP A 392 -5.44 29.34 -22.91
C ASP A 392 -4.77 30.17 -21.80
N LYS A 393 -3.70 30.86 -22.21
CA LYS A 393 -2.80 31.65 -21.35
C LYS A 393 -3.54 32.59 -20.38
N LYS A 394 -4.53 33.33 -20.87
CA LYS A 394 -5.26 34.33 -20.08
C LYS A 394 -6.02 33.68 -18.92
N ASN A 395 -6.76 32.60 -19.19
CA ASN A 395 -7.52 31.92 -18.15
C ASN A 395 -6.61 31.12 -17.22
N ALA A 396 -5.57 30.49 -17.76
CA ALA A 396 -4.57 29.78 -16.97
C ALA A 396 -3.92 30.72 -15.93
N PHE A 397 -3.52 31.92 -16.34
CA PHE A 397 -2.92 32.89 -15.42
C PHE A 397 -3.88 33.32 -14.33
N LYS A 398 -5.15 33.57 -14.66
CA LYS A 398 -6.18 33.86 -13.66
C LYS A 398 -6.32 32.70 -12.67
N ALA A 399 -6.36 31.47 -13.14
CA ALA A 399 -6.48 30.26 -12.31
C ALA A 399 -5.28 30.10 -11.37
N ILE A 400 -4.06 30.24 -11.90
CA ILE A 400 -2.82 30.14 -11.13
C ILE A 400 -2.75 31.24 -10.07
N LYS A 401 -3.05 32.51 -10.42
CA LYS A 401 -3.09 33.62 -9.45
C LYS A 401 -4.10 33.33 -8.33
N THR A 402 -5.25 32.75 -8.67
CA THR A 402 -6.28 32.36 -7.69
C THR A 402 -5.76 31.25 -6.75
N ASN A 403 -5.10 30.22 -7.30
CA ASN A 403 -4.47 29.16 -6.51
C ASN A 403 -3.35 29.70 -5.60
N ILE A 404 -2.49 30.60 -6.12
CA ILE A 404 -1.47 31.28 -5.31
C ILE A 404 -2.11 32.03 -4.15
N LEU A 405 -3.31 32.58 -4.27
CA LEU A 405 -3.98 33.33 -3.21
C LEU A 405 -4.71 32.45 -2.18
N LEU A 406 -5.27 31.32 -2.62
CA LEU A 406 -6.23 30.55 -1.80
C LEU A 406 -5.68 29.22 -1.29
N GLN A 407 -4.66 28.63 -1.93
CA GLN A 407 -4.14 27.32 -1.51
C GLN A 407 -3.55 27.34 -0.10
N ASN A 408 -3.66 26.24 0.63
CA ASN A 408 -3.11 26.11 1.99
C ASN A 408 -1.63 25.67 1.99
N VAL A 409 -1.05 25.53 3.20
CA VAL A 409 0.37 25.23 3.42
C VAL A 409 0.87 23.95 2.74
N ASN A 410 0.00 22.97 2.54
CA ASN A 410 0.40 21.67 2.00
C ASN A 410 0.55 21.70 0.46
N TYR A 411 -0.16 22.62 -0.23
CA TYR A 411 -0.29 22.59 -1.70
C TYR A 411 0.27 23.81 -2.38
N LEU A 412 0.44 24.90 -1.63
CA LEU A 412 1.18 26.04 -2.12
C LEU A 412 2.57 25.66 -2.67
N PRO A 413 3.36 24.74 -2.06
CA PRO A 413 4.64 24.31 -2.63
C PRO A 413 4.56 23.77 -4.06
N VAL A 414 3.49 23.04 -4.39
CA VAL A 414 3.29 22.46 -5.73
C VAL A 414 3.08 23.58 -6.74
N ILE A 415 2.16 24.51 -6.44
CA ILE A 415 1.87 25.65 -7.32
C ILE A 415 3.10 26.55 -7.48
N THR A 416 3.79 26.89 -6.39
CA THR A 416 4.95 27.79 -6.44
C THR A 416 6.11 27.17 -7.20
N LYS A 417 6.34 25.87 -7.06
CA LYS A 417 7.36 25.11 -7.83
C LYS A 417 7.05 25.07 -9.33
N ILE A 418 5.78 24.98 -9.71
CA ILE A 418 5.38 25.03 -11.13
C ILE A 418 5.58 26.45 -11.66
N VAL A 419 5.14 27.46 -10.90
CA VAL A 419 5.23 28.87 -11.26
C VAL A 419 6.67 29.34 -11.39
N SER A 420 7.59 28.90 -10.53
CA SER A 420 9.01 29.27 -10.64
C SER A 420 9.68 28.72 -11.92
N LYS A 421 9.16 27.60 -12.46
CA LYS A 421 9.58 27.04 -13.75
C LYS A 421 8.95 27.71 -14.98
N LEU A 422 8.01 28.64 -14.80
CA LEU A 422 7.41 29.46 -15.87
C LEU A 422 8.10 30.84 -15.94
N SER A 423 9.43 30.84 -15.91
CA SER A 423 10.25 32.04 -15.74
C SER A 423 10.10 33.04 -16.89
N GLU A 424 9.70 32.56 -18.08
CA GLU A 424 9.41 33.36 -19.26
C GLU A 424 8.18 34.28 -19.12
N VAL A 425 7.31 33.99 -18.14
CA VAL A 425 6.07 34.76 -17.86
C VAL A 425 5.98 35.15 -16.39
N LYS A 426 7.11 35.19 -15.68
CA LYS A 426 7.17 35.47 -14.24
C LYS A 426 6.45 36.75 -13.82
N ASP A 427 6.51 37.80 -14.66
CA ASP A 427 5.94 39.13 -14.36
C ASP A 427 4.43 39.08 -14.08
N GLU A 428 3.74 38.06 -14.61
CA GLU A 428 2.32 37.84 -14.38
C GLU A 428 2.00 37.44 -12.95
N PHE A 429 2.96 36.83 -12.25
CA PHE A 429 2.75 36.24 -10.93
C PHE A 429 3.43 37.02 -9.80
N ILE A 430 4.41 37.87 -10.12
CA ILE A 430 5.19 38.62 -9.13
C ILE A 430 4.31 39.41 -8.16
N GLU A 431 3.31 40.14 -8.67
CA GLU A 431 2.45 40.99 -7.83
C GLU A 431 1.64 40.15 -6.83
N VAL A 432 1.03 39.05 -7.29
CA VAL A 432 0.21 38.20 -6.43
C VAL A 432 1.06 37.47 -5.38
N LEU A 433 2.27 37.04 -5.75
CA LEU A 433 3.23 36.43 -4.83
C LEU A 433 3.63 37.43 -3.73
N PHE A 434 4.04 38.64 -4.10
CA PHE A 434 4.38 39.67 -3.11
C PHE A 434 3.21 40.07 -2.22
N ASN A 435 2.00 40.15 -2.78
CA ASN A 435 0.80 40.43 -2.01
C ASN A 435 0.56 39.34 -0.96
N ARG A 436 0.68 38.06 -1.31
CA ARG A 436 0.50 36.98 -0.33
C ARG A 436 1.63 36.93 0.70
N PHE A 437 2.88 37.08 0.28
CA PHE A 437 4.05 37.16 1.17
C PHE A 437 3.90 38.26 2.25
N SER A 438 3.38 39.42 1.85
CA SER A 438 3.27 40.60 2.71
C SER A 438 2.13 40.57 3.72
N ASN A 439 1.15 39.67 3.51
CA ASN A 439 -0.11 39.66 4.24
C ASN A 439 -0.38 38.35 4.99
N ASP A 440 0.18 37.22 4.54
CA ASP A 440 0.01 35.95 5.23
C ASP A 440 0.85 35.89 6.51
N LYS A 441 0.28 35.32 7.58
CA LYS A 441 0.91 35.17 8.89
C LYS A 441 1.43 33.76 9.12
N ASN A 442 1.04 32.80 8.29
CA ASN A 442 1.50 31.43 8.40
C ASN A 442 2.91 31.31 7.80
N TYR A 443 3.84 30.83 8.62
CA TYR A 443 5.24 30.64 8.24
C TYR A 443 5.42 29.80 6.98
N HIS A 444 4.77 28.64 6.92
CA HIS A 444 4.92 27.73 5.80
C HIS A 444 4.43 28.37 4.49
N VAL A 445 3.45 29.29 4.55
CA VAL A 445 2.99 30.02 3.37
C VAL A 445 4.05 31.02 2.89
N TYR A 446 4.41 32.00 3.72
CA TYR A 446 5.29 33.07 3.26
C TYR A 446 6.71 32.56 2.97
N TYR A 447 7.16 31.47 3.60
CA TYR A 447 8.44 30.84 3.33
C TYR A 447 8.49 30.24 1.91
N GLU A 448 7.44 29.51 1.51
CA GLU A 448 7.35 28.91 0.17
C GLU A 448 7.17 29.97 -0.93
N ILE A 449 6.46 31.06 -0.64
CA ILE A 449 6.41 32.21 -1.57
C ILE A 449 7.79 32.86 -1.72
N ALA A 450 8.55 33.01 -0.63
CA ALA A 450 9.90 33.57 -0.69
C ALA A 450 10.83 32.72 -1.55
N LYS A 451 10.81 31.39 -1.39
CA LYS A 451 11.55 30.44 -2.24
C LYS A 451 11.20 30.63 -3.72
N CYS A 452 9.91 30.66 -4.04
CA CYS A 452 9.43 30.90 -5.41
C CYS A 452 9.97 32.21 -6.01
N LEU A 453 9.94 33.29 -5.24
CA LEU A 453 10.42 34.60 -5.67
C LEU A 453 11.95 34.61 -5.87
N LEU A 454 12.70 33.91 -5.02
CA LEU A 454 14.15 33.76 -5.13
C LEU A 454 14.56 32.94 -6.36
N ASP A 455 13.81 31.88 -6.69
CA ASP A 455 14.07 31.03 -7.87
C ASP A 455 14.08 31.83 -9.19
N TYR A 456 13.42 32.99 -9.25
CA TYR A 456 13.46 33.86 -10.42
C TYR A 456 14.81 34.57 -10.65
N ASN A 457 15.75 34.50 -9.69
CA ASN A 457 17.11 35.03 -9.77
C ASN A 457 17.16 36.49 -10.28
N SER A 458 16.26 37.34 -9.76
CA SER A 458 16.14 38.75 -10.16
C SER A 458 16.56 39.67 -9.02
N THR A 459 17.54 40.54 -9.27
CA THR A 459 18.02 41.54 -8.30
C THR A 459 16.92 42.49 -7.84
N GLU A 460 16.00 42.85 -8.75
CA GLU A 460 14.84 43.70 -8.43
C GLU A 460 13.85 42.98 -7.48
N ILE A 461 13.52 41.72 -7.78
CA ILE A 461 12.62 40.90 -6.96
C ILE A 461 13.24 40.70 -5.58
N ASN A 462 14.53 40.36 -5.51
CA ASN A 462 15.27 40.14 -4.29
C ASN A 462 15.32 41.41 -3.41
N SER A 463 15.53 42.57 -4.03
CA SER A 463 15.53 43.86 -3.33
C SER A 463 14.18 44.17 -2.71
N LYS A 464 13.08 43.95 -3.45
CA LYS A 464 11.71 44.17 -2.97
C LYS A 464 11.33 43.16 -1.87
N LEU A 465 11.73 41.90 -2.01
CA LEU A 465 11.54 40.87 -0.99
C LEU A 465 12.20 41.26 0.34
N LEU A 466 13.45 41.75 0.29
CA LEU A 466 14.17 42.25 1.46
C LEU A 466 13.53 43.50 2.07
N GLN A 467 13.00 44.40 1.24
CA GLN A 467 12.29 45.58 1.72
C GLN A 467 11.06 45.16 2.55
N ILE A 468 10.20 44.30 2.00
CA ILE A 468 9.00 43.80 2.70
C ILE A 468 9.40 43.08 4.00
N PHE A 469 10.43 42.23 3.94
CA PHE A 469 10.97 41.54 5.10
C PHE A 469 11.42 42.50 6.20
N LYS A 470 12.07 43.62 5.84
CA LYS A 470 12.49 44.67 6.79
C LYS A 470 11.30 45.42 7.37
N GLU A 471 10.26 45.68 6.61
CA GLU A 471 9.08 46.44 7.06
C GLU A 471 8.17 45.62 7.99
N LYS A 472 8.01 44.32 7.73
CA LYS A 472 7.06 43.46 8.45
C LYS A 472 7.71 42.74 9.62
N SER A 473 7.37 43.17 10.84
CA SER A 473 7.98 42.64 12.07
C SER A 473 7.79 41.13 12.31
N TYR A 474 6.66 40.55 11.87
CA TYR A 474 6.39 39.12 12.06
C TYR A 474 7.27 38.23 11.19
N LEU A 475 7.63 38.65 9.96
CA LEU A 475 8.56 37.92 9.10
C LEU A 475 9.95 37.84 9.75
N ARG A 476 10.40 38.93 10.39
CA ARG A 476 11.70 39.00 11.08
C ARG A 476 11.79 38.12 12.32
N LYS A 477 10.71 37.50 12.79
CA LYS A 477 10.78 36.54 13.90
C LYS A 477 11.17 35.15 13.42
N ASN A 478 11.09 34.88 12.12
CA ASN A 478 11.42 33.58 11.56
C ASN A 478 12.93 33.46 11.26
N ALA A 479 13.57 32.42 11.80
CA ALA A 479 15.01 32.19 11.62
C ALA A 479 15.34 31.63 10.24
N GLU A 480 14.55 30.68 9.75
CA GLU A 480 14.77 30.01 8.47
C GLU A 480 14.61 30.96 7.28
N LEU A 481 13.59 31.85 7.32
CA LEU A 481 13.42 32.89 6.33
C LEU A 481 14.61 33.88 6.31
N LYS A 482 15.20 34.20 7.47
CA LYS A 482 16.42 35.04 7.50
C LYS A 482 17.59 34.33 6.83
N GLU A 483 17.74 33.04 7.10
CA GLU A 483 18.84 32.24 6.60
C GLU A 483 18.78 32.15 5.06
N ILE A 484 17.64 31.80 4.49
CA ILE A 484 17.50 31.72 3.03
C ILE A 484 17.73 33.08 2.37
N LEU A 485 17.15 34.17 2.91
CA LEU A 485 17.37 35.51 2.35
C LEU A 485 18.84 35.97 2.45
N LYS A 486 19.58 35.52 3.47
CA LYS A 486 21.01 35.84 3.64
C LYS A 486 21.89 35.04 2.68
N ASN A 487 21.51 33.80 2.38
CA ASN A 487 22.28 32.91 1.52
C ASN A 487 22.08 33.23 0.03
N GLU A 488 20.85 33.55 -0.37
CA GLU A 488 20.47 33.69 -1.78
C GLU A 488 20.60 35.13 -2.34
N ILE A 489 20.74 36.15 -1.47
CA ILE A 489 20.83 37.57 -1.88
C ILE A 489 22.21 38.17 -1.59
N ARG A 490 23.27 37.36 -1.65
CA ARG A 490 24.66 37.88 -1.68
C ARG A 490 24.96 38.50 -3.04
#